data_AF-A0A1F2RFZ5-F1
#
_entry.id   AF-A0A1F2RFZ5-F1
#
_cell.length_a   1.000
_cell.length_b   1.000
_cell.length_c   1.000
_cell.angle_alpha   90.00
_cell.angle_beta   90.00
_cell.angle_gamma   90.00
#
_symmetry.space_group_name_H-M   'P 1'
#
loop_
_entity.id
_entity.type
_entity.pdbx_description
1 polymer ?
#
loop_
_entity_poly.entity_id
_entity_poly.type
_entity_poly.pdbx_seq_one_letter_code
_entity_poly.pdbx_strand_id
1 'polypeptide(L)'
;MSEKRTGKASVKAGSDWKRVRSLSDAQVRRAVETDPEARPTDADFWKKARVVMPRAKQTITIRLDADLLHWLRKQKGYQTRINAVLRTYMQANMNSWGPRG
;
A
#
# COMPACT_ATOMS: atom_id res chain seq x y z
N MET A 1 4.40 -27.83 1.57
CA MET A 1 3.69 -26.77 0.81
C MET A 1 4.22 -25.42 1.26
N SER A 2 4.93 -24.68 0.39
CA SER A 2 5.62 -23.43 0.74
C SER A 2 5.00 -22.27 -0.02
N GLU A 3 4.37 -21.34 0.70
CA GLU A 3 3.72 -20.16 0.12
C GLU A 3 4.72 -18.98 0.14
N LYS A 4 5.21 -18.58 -1.04
CA LYS A 4 6.11 -17.44 -1.18
C LYS A 4 5.29 -16.16 -1.36
N ARG A 5 5.30 -15.30 -0.33
CA ARG A 5 4.70 -13.96 -0.36
C ARG A 5 5.59 -12.99 -1.14
N THR A 6 5.21 -12.67 -2.37
CA THR A 6 5.95 -11.73 -3.25
C THR A 6 5.46 -10.30 -3.04
N GLY A 7 6.00 -9.61 -2.04
CA GLY A 7 5.89 -8.16 -1.88
C GLY A 7 7.29 -7.56 -1.76
N LYS A 8 7.69 -6.70 -2.71
CA LYS A 8 8.96 -5.96 -2.60
C LYS A 8 8.84 -4.94 -1.47
N ALA A 9 9.35 -5.27 -0.29
CA ALA A 9 9.62 -4.30 0.78
C ALA A 9 10.75 -3.37 0.30
N SER A 10 10.40 -2.17 -0.14
CA SER A 10 11.36 -1.13 -0.49
C SER A 10 11.34 -0.06 0.59
N VAL A 11 12.07 -0.30 1.68
CA VAL A 11 12.86 0.68 2.45
C VAL A 11 13.88 -0.17 3.23
N LYS A 12 15.18 -0.10 2.88
CA LYS A 12 16.23 -0.52 3.82
C LYS A 12 16.30 0.57 4.90
N ALA A 13 15.47 0.46 5.92
CA ALA A 13 15.81 0.89 7.25
C ALA A 13 15.87 -0.43 8.02
N GLY A 14 17.08 -0.90 8.31
CA GLY A 14 17.23 -1.94 9.32
C GLY A 14 16.84 -1.31 10.64
N SER A 15 15.53 -1.22 10.94
CA SER A 15 15.08 -0.84 12.27
C SER A 15 15.74 -1.81 13.23
N ASP A 16 16.42 -1.28 14.24
CA ASP A 16 17.22 -2.08 15.15
C ASP A 16 16.28 -2.84 16.11
N TRP A 17 15.63 -3.88 15.58
CA TRP A 17 14.51 -4.57 16.24
C TRP A 17 14.90 -5.26 17.53
N LYS A 18 16.19 -5.58 17.70
CA LYS A 18 16.74 -6.08 18.97
C LYS A 18 16.70 -4.98 20.01
N ARG A 19 17.16 -3.77 19.67
CA ARG A 19 17.11 -2.58 20.54
C ARG A 19 15.67 -2.25 20.94
N VAL A 20 14.76 -2.21 19.96
CA VAL A 20 13.34 -1.87 20.20
C VAL A 20 12.67 -2.87 21.15
N ARG A 21 12.94 -4.17 21.01
CA ARG A 21 12.39 -5.21 21.90
C ARG A 21 12.94 -5.18 23.33
N SER A 22 14.11 -4.55 23.53
CA SER A 22 14.73 -4.42 24.84
C SER A 22 14.36 -3.12 25.56
N LEU A 23 13.59 -2.22 24.94
CA LEU A 23 13.12 -1.00 25.59
C LEU A 23 11.99 -1.32 26.55
N SER A 24 12.06 -0.76 27.76
CA SER A 24 10.95 -0.77 28.71
C SER A 24 9.89 0.26 28.33
N ASP A 25 8.64 0.04 28.73
CA ASP A 25 7.53 0.97 28.51
C ASP A 25 7.84 2.39 29.02
N ALA A 26 8.57 2.51 30.14
CA ALA A 26 8.97 3.81 30.70
C ALA A 26 9.93 4.56 29.78
N GLN A 27 10.85 3.85 29.12
CA GLN A 27 11.76 4.44 28.14
C GLN A 27 11.04 4.83 26.85
N VAL A 28 10.04 4.05 26.44
CA VAL A 28 9.20 4.37 25.26
C VAL A 28 8.38 5.64 25.52
N ARG A 29 7.74 5.76 26.68
CA ARG A 29 6.95 6.97 27.03
C ARG A 29 7.82 8.22 27.07
N ARG A 30 8.98 8.15 27.73
CA ARG A 30 9.93 9.27 27.76
C ARG A 30 10.38 9.65 26.34
N ALA A 31 10.67 8.68 25.49
CA ALA A 31 11.07 8.96 24.11
C ALA A 31 9.98 9.70 23.32
N VAL A 32 8.71 9.31 23.49
CA VAL A 32 7.55 10.00 22.88
C VAL A 32 7.37 11.40 23.44
N GLU A 33 7.53 11.61 24.75
CA GLU A 33 7.42 12.93 25.40
C GLU A 33 8.53 13.89 24.94
N THR A 34 9.73 13.38 24.67
CA THR A 34 10.88 14.18 24.25
C THR A 34 10.99 14.37 22.74
N ASP A 35 10.16 13.70 21.93
CA ASP A 35 10.21 13.77 20.47
C ASP A 35 9.34 14.93 19.96
N PRO A 36 9.94 16.01 19.43
CA PRO A 36 9.19 17.16 18.92
C PRO A 36 8.36 16.86 17.67
N GLU A 37 8.62 15.74 16.97
CA GLU A 37 7.83 15.28 15.81
C GLU A 37 6.75 14.26 16.20
N ALA A 38 6.74 13.79 17.46
CA ALA A 38 5.68 12.92 17.95
C ALA A 38 4.38 13.72 18.11
N ARG A 39 3.60 13.79 17.03
CA ARG A 39 2.26 14.36 17.03
C ARG A 39 1.32 13.37 17.74
N PRO A 40 0.80 13.68 18.94
CA PRO A 40 -0.20 12.85 19.57
C PRO A 40 -1.40 12.75 18.63
N THR A 41 -1.83 11.54 18.28
CA THR A 41 -3.06 11.36 17.49
C THR A 41 -4.23 11.40 18.47
N ASP A 42 -4.84 12.58 18.61
CA ASP A 42 -5.97 12.77 19.53
C ASP A 42 -7.20 11.95 19.12
N ALA A 43 -8.14 11.75 20.05
CA ALA A 43 -9.38 11.03 19.78
C ALA A 43 -10.16 11.61 18.59
N ASP A 44 -10.08 12.93 18.36
CA ASP A 44 -10.74 13.60 17.24
C ASP A 44 -10.09 13.31 15.88
N PHE A 45 -8.80 12.97 15.86
CA PHE A 45 -8.13 12.45 14.66
C PHE A 45 -8.74 11.11 14.25
N TRP A 46 -8.89 10.19 15.21
CA TRP A 46 -9.45 8.86 14.95
C TRP A 46 -10.94 8.88 14.60
N LYS A 47 -11.72 9.84 15.12
CA LYS A 47 -13.14 10.03 14.75
C LYS A 47 -13.32 10.43 13.28
N LYS A 48 -12.37 11.18 12.70
CA LYS A 48 -12.41 11.64 11.29
C LYS A 48 -11.63 10.71 10.36
N ALA A 49 -10.85 9.78 10.89
CA ALA A 49 -10.03 8.88 10.10
C ALA A 49 -10.92 7.89 9.33
N ARG A 50 -10.95 8.02 7.99
CA ARG A 50 -11.61 7.05 7.14
C ARG A 50 -10.75 5.80 7.04
N VAL A 51 -11.17 4.71 7.69
CA VAL A 51 -10.55 3.39 7.54
C VAL A 51 -10.81 2.89 6.11
N VAL A 52 -9.81 3.02 5.24
CA VAL A 52 -9.86 2.44 3.90
C VAL A 52 -9.31 1.01 4.00
N MET A 53 -10.19 0.03 4.13
CA MET A 53 -9.79 -1.37 4.02
C MET A 53 -9.27 -1.61 2.59
N PRO A 54 -8.00 -1.99 2.40
CA PRO A 54 -7.50 -2.29 1.07
C PRO A 54 -8.26 -3.52 0.55
N ARG A 55 -8.99 -3.36 -0.56
CA ARG A 55 -9.63 -4.50 -1.22
C ARG A 55 -8.57 -5.54 -1.54
N ALA A 56 -8.85 -6.80 -1.19
CA ALA A 56 -7.99 -7.92 -1.54
C ALA A 56 -7.80 -7.92 -3.07
N LYS A 57 -6.54 -7.80 -3.50
CA LYS A 57 -6.19 -7.89 -4.92
C LYS A 57 -6.19 -9.37 -5.29
N GLN A 58 -6.96 -9.75 -6.30
CA GLN A 58 -6.88 -11.10 -6.85
C GLN A 58 -5.63 -11.22 -7.72
N THR A 59 -4.81 -12.24 -7.46
CA THR A 59 -3.67 -12.56 -8.32
C THR A 59 -4.18 -13.36 -9.51
N ILE A 60 -4.04 -12.79 -10.70
CA ILE A 60 -4.37 -13.45 -11.97
C ILE A 60 -3.15 -13.48 -12.87
N THR A 61 -3.04 -14.51 -13.70
CA THR A 61 -2.05 -14.58 -14.77
C THR A 61 -2.68 -14.09 -16.06
N ILE A 62 -2.15 -13.01 -16.62
CA ILE A 62 -2.58 -12.46 -17.91
C ILE A 62 -1.40 -12.43 -18.88
N ARG A 63 -1.69 -12.58 -20.17
CA ARG A 63 -0.71 -12.38 -21.24
C ARG A 63 -0.75 -10.92 -21.68
N LEU A 64 0.41 -10.30 -21.78
CA LEU A 64 0.61 -8.94 -22.31
C LEU A 64 1.68 -9.02 -23.38
N ASP A 65 1.62 -8.12 -24.36
CA ASP A 65 2.63 -8.04 -25.39
C ASP A 65 4.01 -7.72 -24.79
N ALA A 66 5.06 -8.30 -25.39
CA ALA A 66 6.41 -8.28 -24.84
C ALA A 66 7.00 -6.86 -24.82
N ASP A 67 6.72 -6.05 -25.84
CA ASP A 67 7.12 -4.65 -25.97
C ASP A 67 6.38 -3.76 -24.95
N LEU A 68 5.07 -3.95 -24.80
CA LEU A 68 4.26 -3.25 -23.80
C LEU A 68 4.78 -3.53 -22.38
N LEU A 69 5.06 -4.80 -22.08
CA LEU A 69 5.61 -5.19 -20.78
C LEU A 69 7.00 -4.60 -20.56
N HIS A 70 7.87 -4.60 -21.57
CA HIS A 70 9.19 -3.98 -21.49
C HIS A 70 9.09 -2.48 -21.20
N TRP A 71 8.21 -1.77 -21.89
CA TRP A 71 7.97 -0.34 -21.65
C TRP A 71 7.42 -0.08 -20.24
N LEU A 72 6.42 -0.84 -19.81
CA LEU A 72 5.84 -0.72 -18.46
C LEU A 72 6.87 -0.97 -17.36
N ARG A 73 7.75 -1.96 -17.53
CA ARG A 73 8.80 -2.30 -16.55
C ARG A 73 9.83 -1.20 -16.35
N LYS A 74 9.99 -0.26 -17.29
CA LYS A 74 10.82 0.94 -17.11
C LYS A 74 10.23 1.89 -16.06
N GLN A 75 8.94 1.77 -15.75
CA GLN A 75 8.25 2.64 -14.80
C GLN A 75 8.20 2.01 -13.39
N LYS A 76 8.48 2.82 -12.35
CA LYS A 76 8.29 2.39 -10.96
C LYS A 76 6.81 2.05 -10.71
N GLY A 77 6.56 0.90 -10.08
CA GLY A 77 5.22 0.45 -9.72
C GLY A 77 4.36 -0.02 -10.90
N TYR A 78 4.96 -0.58 -11.95
CA TYR A 78 4.25 -0.97 -13.18
C TYR A 78 3.00 -1.84 -12.96
N GLN A 79 2.99 -2.76 -11.99
CA GLN A 79 1.79 -3.54 -11.64
C GLN A 79 0.64 -2.66 -11.15
N THR A 80 0.94 -1.67 -10.30
CA THR A 80 -0.05 -0.69 -9.82
C THR A 80 -0.57 0.17 -10.97
N ARG A 81 0.30 0.52 -11.92
CA ARG A 81 -0.07 1.29 -13.12
C ARG A 81 -0.99 0.49 -14.05
N ILE A 82 -0.68 -0.79 -14.31
CA ILE A 82 -1.57 -1.69 -15.08
C ILE A 82 -2.97 -1.69 -14.45
N ASN A 83 -3.06 -1.91 -13.15
CA ASN A 83 -4.35 -1.93 -12.46
C ASN A 83 -5.09 -0.57 -12.51
N ALA A 84 -4.36 0.55 -12.45
CA ALA A 84 -4.95 1.88 -12.58
C ALA A 84 -5.53 2.11 -13.98
N VAL A 85 -4.78 1.76 -15.04
CA VAL A 85 -5.23 1.89 -16.43
C VAL A 85 -6.47 1.04 -16.69
N LEU A 86 -6.46 -0.23 -16.28
CA LEU A 86 -7.60 -1.13 -16.44
C LEU A 86 -8.84 -0.61 -15.69
N ARG A 87 -8.66 -0.01 -14.51
CA ARG A 87 -9.74 0.58 -13.73
C ARG A 87 -10.34 1.80 -14.42
N THR A 88 -9.50 2.70 -14.94
CA THR A 88 -9.98 3.87 -15.67
C THR A 88 -10.76 3.46 -16.93
N TYR A 89 -10.24 2.48 -17.68
CA TYR A 89 -10.94 1.92 -18.84
C TYR A 89 -12.28 1.30 -18.46
N MET A 90 -12.31 0.48 -17.41
CA MET A 90 -13.54 -0.11 -16.88
C MET A 90 -14.55 0.98 -16.50
N GLN A 91 -14.14 2.02 -15.77
CA GLN A 91 -15.02 3.12 -15.36
C GLN A 91 -15.58 3.90 -16.54
N ALA A 92 -14.73 4.21 -17.53
CA ALA A 92 -15.15 4.87 -18.76
C ALA A 92 -16.20 4.04 -19.52
N ASN A 93 -15.99 2.72 -19.62
CA ASN A 93 -16.91 1.82 -20.30
C ASN A 93 -18.18 1.52 -19.49
N MET A 94 -18.12 1.60 -18.16
CA MET A 94 -19.29 1.46 -17.27
C MET A 94 -20.19 2.70 -17.31
N ASN A 95 -19.63 3.90 -17.47
CA ASN A 95 -20.45 5.11 -17.69
C ASN A 95 -21.20 5.08 -19.03
N SER A 96 -20.71 4.34 -20.03
CA SER A 96 -21.44 4.03 -21.27
C SER A 96 -22.37 2.81 -21.16
N TRP A 97 -22.36 2.12 -20.01
CA TRP A 97 -23.17 0.93 -19.72
C TRP A 97 -24.03 1.16 -18.47
N GLY A 98 -24.90 2.17 -18.54
CA GLY A 98 -26.13 2.25 -17.73
C GLY A 98 -27.31 1.67 -18.53
N PRO A 99 -28.36 1.15 -17.88
CA PRO A 99 -29.36 0.32 -18.54
C PRO A 99 -30.04 1.13 -19.66
N ARG A 100 -30.05 0.57 -20.87
CA ARG A 100 -31.08 0.91 -21.85
C ARG A 100 -32.41 0.41 -21.27
N GLY A 101 -33.06 1.27 -20.48
CA GLY A 101 -34.51 1.25 -20.31
C GLY A 101 -35.16 1.84 -21.54
#